data_AF-A0A4W3ICL2-F1
#
_entry.id   AF-A0A4W3ICL2-F1
#
_cell.length_a   1.000
_cell.length_b   1.000
_cell.length_c   1.000
_cell.angle_alpha   90.00
_cell.angle_beta   90.00
_cell.angle_gamma   90.00
#
_symmetry.space_group_name_H-M   'P 1'
#
loop_
_entity.id
_entity.type
_entity.pdbx_description
1 polymer ?
#
loop_
_entity_poly.entity_id
_entity_poly.type
_entity_poly.pdbx_seq_one_letter_code
_entity_poly.pdbx_strand_id
1 'polypeptide(L)'
;MLLEGVDVRRGYGKVSLGEGRAAEVSTVAVRVWHVAECEHRPLSPESHGQLHEADTYVVHWRYTVTSLVSRRGADQCGAQALGKERSCYFFWQGRASSTGGRAAAALVTVELGKESEAQVLVSQGKEPPCFLQLFRGAMVVHAGHREALRSPGPWRLYLVRGELAEEGALLEVGCACASLRSRASLALVSAERGRLVLWHGSKALPSVRAVAHTACQWLTER
;
A
#
# COMPACT_ATOMS: atom_id res chain seq x y z
N MET A 1 2.41 -7.32 -12.33
CA MET A 1 3.26 -8.13 -11.43
C MET A 1 2.80 -9.57 -11.53
N LEU A 2 3.71 -10.51 -11.74
CA LEU A 2 3.37 -11.93 -11.89
C LEU A 2 3.39 -12.61 -10.51
N LEU A 3 2.24 -13.12 -10.06
CA LEU A 3 2.09 -13.90 -8.83
C LEU A 3 1.49 -15.26 -9.18
N GLU A 4 2.20 -16.35 -8.87
CA GLU A 4 1.77 -17.73 -9.17
C GLU A 4 1.26 -17.89 -10.62
N GLY A 5 2.01 -17.35 -11.58
CA GLY A 5 1.68 -17.42 -13.01
C GLY A 5 0.56 -16.48 -13.50
N VAL A 6 -0.01 -15.63 -12.65
CA VAL A 6 -1.05 -14.66 -13.02
C VAL A 6 -0.52 -13.23 -12.90
N ASP A 7 -0.64 -12.43 -13.96
CA ASP A 7 -0.33 -11.00 -13.88
C ASP A 7 -1.48 -10.27 -13.19
N VAL A 8 -1.29 -9.97 -11.90
CA VAL A 8 -2.30 -9.28 -11.08
C VAL A 8 -2.42 -7.79 -11.43
N ARG A 9 -1.58 -7.26 -12.33
CA ARG A 9 -1.58 -5.86 -12.76
C ARG A 9 -1.59 -4.89 -11.57
N ARG A 10 -2.68 -4.12 -11.40
CA ARG A 10 -2.90 -3.17 -10.30
C ARG A 10 -3.55 -3.79 -9.07
N GLY A 11 -3.73 -5.11 -9.00
CA GLY A 11 -4.27 -5.82 -7.83
C GLY A 11 -5.79 -5.83 -7.72
N TYR A 12 -6.51 -5.33 -8.74
CA TYR A 12 -7.97 -5.36 -8.79
C TYR A 12 -8.49 -5.41 -10.23
N GLY A 13 -9.74 -5.85 -10.38
CA GLY A 13 -10.47 -5.85 -11.64
C GLY A 13 -10.02 -6.96 -12.60
N LYS A 14 -10.37 -6.81 -13.88
CA LYS A 14 -10.11 -7.85 -14.88
C LYS A 14 -8.61 -8.07 -15.10
N VAL A 15 -8.16 -9.29 -15.32
CA VAL A 15 -6.79 -9.66 -15.70
C VAL A 15 -6.82 -10.72 -16.79
N SER A 16 -5.75 -10.82 -17.58
CA SER A 16 -5.62 -11.87 -18.61
C SER A 16 -4.97 -13.10 -18.01
N LEU A 17 -5.55 -14.28 -18.24
CA LEU A 17 -5.01 -15.58 -17.83
C LEU A 17 -4.19 -16.27 -18.93
N GLY A 18 -4.00 -15.61 -20.08
CA GLY A 18 -3.46 -16.25 -21.30
C GLY A 18 -4.55 -16.92 -22.14
N GLU A 19 -4.25 -17.21 -23.41
CA GLU A 19 -5.15 -17.92 -24.35
C GLU A 19 -6.55 -17.30 -24.51
N GLY A 20 -6.65 -15.96 -24.39
CA GLY A 20 -7.93 -15.24 -24.52
C GLY A 20 -8.87 -15.41 -23.31
N ARG A 21 -8.43 -16.05 -22.23
CA ARG A 21 -9.19 -16.17 -20.99
C ARG A 21 -8.98 -14.94 -20.12
N ALA A 22 -10.07 -14.44 -19.53
CA ALA A 22 -10.03 -13.37 -18.55
C ALA A 22 -10.31 -13.92 -17.15
N ALA A 23 -9.79 -13.27 -16.13
CA ALA A 23 -10.20 -13.43 -14.75
C ALA A 23 -10.47 -12.07 -14.13
N GLU A 24 -11.04 -12.07 -12.93
CA GLU A 24 -11.19 -10.90 -12.08
C GLU A 24 -10.42 -11.12 -10.79
N VAL A 25 -9.62 -10.13 -10.40
CA VAL A 25 -8.90 -10.07 -9.14
C VAL A 25 -9.68 -9.21 -8.17
N SER A 26 -9.92 -9.73 -6.96
CA SER A 26 -10.52 -8.96 -5.88
C SER A 26 -9.81 -9.22 -4.56
N THR A 27 -9.57 -8.15 -3.79
CA THR A 27 -8.99 -8.23 -2.45
C THR A 27 -10.01 -8.81 -1.46
N VAL A 28 -9.61 -9.85 -0.73
CA VAL A 28 -10.41 -10.47 0.34
C VAL A 28 -10.07 -9.84 1.69
N ALA A 29 -8.78 -9.75 2.01
CA ALA A 29 -8.32 -9.19 3.27
C ALA A 29 -6.89 -8.67 3.16
N VAL A 30 -6.58 -7.69 4.03
CA VAL A 30 -5.22 -7.17 4.23
C VAL A 30 -4.91 -7.23 5.71
N ARG A 31 -3.73 -7.75 6.05
CA ARG A 31 -3.19 -7.73 7.40
C ARG A 31 -1.79 -7.15 7.35
N VAL A 32 -1.44 -6.35 8.35
CA VAL A 32 -0.15 -5.66 8.41
C VAL A 32 0.50 -5.94 9.77
N TRP A 33 1.79 -6.23 9.75
CA TRP A 33 2.62 -6.37 10.94
C TRP A 33 3.77 -5.38 10.87
N HIS A 34 4.07 -4.76 12.00
CA HIS A 34 5.32 -4.04 12.22
C HIS A 34 6.38 -5.05 12.66
N VAL A 35 7.56 -5.01 12.04
CA VAL A 35 8.67 -5.90 12.35
C VAL A 35 9.80 -5.11 12.99
N ALA A 36 10.05 -5.40 14.26
CA ALA A 36 11.21 -4.94 15.00
C ALA A 36 12.29 -6.04 15.05
N GLU A 37 13.49 -5.70 15.52
CA GLU A 37 14.62 -6.63 15.55
C GLU A 37 14.39 -7.87 16.43
N CYS A 38 13.51 -7.76 17.44
CA CYS A 38 13.26 -8.82 18.41
C CYS A 38 11.84 -9.39 18.37
N GLU A 39 10.93 -8.80 17.61
CA GLU A 39 9.52 -9.22 17.58
C GLU A 39 8.77 -8.68 16.35
N HIS A 40 7.59 -9.24 16.10
CA HIS A 40 6.64 -8.70 15.14
C HIS A 40 5.28 -8.49 15.81
N ARG A 41 4.64 -7.35 15.51
CA ARG A 41 3.37 -6.96 16.15
C ARG A 41 2.32 -6.67 15.08
N PRO A 42 1.11 -7.28 15.16
CA PRO A 42 0.03 -6.95 14.24
C PRO A 42 -0.42 -5.50 14.45
N LEU A 43 -0.65 -4.77 13.35
CA LEU A 43 -1.22 -3.43 13.39
C LEU A 43 -2.75 -3.48 13.36
N SER A 44 -3.37 -2.52 14.04
CA SER A 44 -4.81 -2.31 13.96
C SER A 44 -5.22 -1.88 12.54
N PRO A 45 -6.45 -2.20 12.07
CA PRO A 45 -6.92 -1.81 10.73
C PRO A 45 -6.80 -0.31 10.43
N GLU A 46 -6.98 0.53 11.44
CA GLU A 46 -6.88 1.99 11.36
C GLU A 46 -5.42 2.45 11.17
N SER A 47 -4.45 1.58 11.44
CA SER A 47 -3.01 1.85 11.27
C SER A 47 -2.40 1.15 10.05
N HIS A 48 -3.14 0.34 9.29
CA HIS A 48 -2.56 -0.44 8.18
C HIS A 48 -1.82 0.43 7.15
N GLY A 49 -2.33 1.62 6.85
CA GLY A 49 -1.70 2.56 5.93
C GLY A 49 -0.62 3.46 6.55
N GLN A 50 -0.30 3.33 7.84
CA GLN A 50 0.60 4.25 8.55
C GLN A 50 1.97 3.60 8.78
N LEU A 51 2.86 3.72 7.80
CA LEU A 51 4.20 3.17 7.83
C LEU A 51 5.24 4.22 8.26
N HIS A 52 6.43 3.77 8.63
CA HIS A 52 7.53 4.62 9.07
C HIS A 52 8.78 4.28 8.28
N GLU A 53 9.50 5.30 7.82
CA GLU A 53 10.65 5.14 6.93
C GLU A 53 11.86 4.44 7.57
N ALA A 54 11.94 4.38 8.89
CA ALA A 54 13.00 3.72 9.62
C ALA A 54 12.64 2.29 10.07
N ASP A 55 11.47 1.78 9.68
CA ASP A 55 10.96 0.48 10.09
C ASP A 55 10.71 -0.46 8.89
N THR A 56 10.45 -1.72 9.21
CA THR A 56 10.09 -2.77 8.25
C THR A 56 8.70 -3.29 8.57
N TYR A 57 7.93 -3.62 7.54
CA TYR A 57 6.56 -4.10 7.68
C TYR A 57 6.31 -5.31 6.79
N VAL A 58 5.46 -6.22 7.27
CA VAL A 58 4.93 -7.33 6.48
C VAL A 58 3.47 -7.03 6.18
N VAL A 59 3.08 -7.10 4.91
CA VAL A 59 1.69 -6.91 4.48
C VAL A 59 1.23 -8.21 3.81
N HIS A 60 0.31 -8.91 4.46
CA HIS A 60 -0.34 -10.09 3.90
C HIS A 60 -1.60 -9.67 3.15
N TRP A 61 -1.55 -9.83 1.84
CA TRP A 61 -2.67 -9.60 0.96
C TRP A 61 -3.30 -10.94 0.57
N ARG A 62 -4.56 -11.14 0.96
CA ARG A 62 -5.40 -12.26 0.52
C ARG A 62 -6.33 -11.76 -0.59
N TYR A 63 -6.39 -12.48 -1.69
CA TYR A 63 -7.17 -12.12 -2.88
C TYR A 63 -7.74 -13.35 -3.57
N THR A 64 -8.79 -13.15 -4.36
CA THR A 64 -9.34 -14.19 -5.23
C THR A 64 -9.01 -13.91 -6.69
N VAL A 65 -8.85 -14.98 -7.47
CA VAL A 65 -8.79 -14.93 -8.93
C VAL A 65 -9.98 -15.72 -9.47
N THR A 66 -10.97 -15.01 -10.01
CA THR A 66 -12.22 -15.59 -10.51
C THR A 66 -12.20 -15.64 -12.02
N SER A 67 -12.15 -16.83 -12.62
CA SER A 67 -12.13 -16.99 -14.09
C SER A 67 -13.44 -16.48 -14.70
N LEU A 68 -13.34 -15.51 -15.60
CA LEU A 68 -14.44 -14.99 -16.40
C LEU A 68 -14.52 -15.82 -17.69
N VAL A 69 -15.21 -16.97 -17.65
CA VAL A 69 -15.43 -17.77 -18.86
C VAL A 69 -16.44 -17.04 -19.76
N SER A 70 -16.08 -16.80 -21.03
CA SER A 70 -17.02 -16.35 -22.06
C SER A 70 -18.12 -17.39 -22.19
N ARG A 71 -19.35 -17.08 -21.79
CA ARG A 71 -20.54 -17.92 -22.07
C ARG A 71 -20.81 -17.94 -23.58
N ARG A 72 -20.06 -18.74 -24.34
CA ARG A 72 -20.44 -19.18 -25.68
C ARG A 72 -20.55 -20.70 -25.64
N GLY A 73 -21.76 -21.20 -25.84
CA GLY A 73 -22.06 -22.64 -25.90
C GLY A 73 -22.69 -23.17 -24.63
N ALA A 74 -23.88 -23.74 -24.77
CA ALA A 74 -24.70 -24.28 -23.71
C ALA A 74 -24.13 -25.58 -23.10
N ASP A 75 -24.73 -25.94 -21.96
CA ASP A 75 -24.80 -27.28 -21.38
C ASP A 75 -23.52 -27.85 -20.75
N GLN A 76 -23.36 -27.58 -19.44
CA GLN A 76 -23.14 -28.60 -18.39
C GLN A 76 -22.85 -27.95 -17.02
N CYS A 77 -23.62 -28.40 -16.02
CA CYS A 77 -23.37 -28.41 -14.58
C CYS A 77 -23.04 -27.07 -13.88
N GLY A 78 -23.88 -26.69 -12.92
CA GLY A 78 -23.80 -25.50 -12.08
C GLY A 78 -22.63 -25.43 -11.09
N ALA A 79 -21.39 -25.61 -11.57
CA ALA A 79 -20.20 -25.18 -10.83
C ALA A 79 -20.05 -23.67 -11.02
N GLN A 80 -20.75 -22.93 -10.16
CA GLN A 80 -20.49 -21.52 -9.88
C GLN A 80 -18.97 -21.32 -9.81
N ALA A 81 -18.40 -20.46 -10.66
CA ALA A 81 -16.97 -20.22 -10.74
C ALA A 81 -16.44 -19.68 -9.40
N LEU A 82 -16.14 -20.59 -8.47
CA LEU A 82 -15.52 -20.28 -7.18
C LEU A 82 -14.12 -19.76 -7.47
N GLY A 83 -13.92 -18.46 -7.28
CA GLY A 83 -12.61 -17.84 -7.42
C GLY A 83 -11.62 -18.52 -6.50
N LYS A 84 -10.45 -18.89 -7.02
CA LYS A 84 -9.39 -19.50 -6.21
C LYS A 84 -8.80 -18.41 -5.31
N GLU A 85 -8.91 -18.60 -4.00
CA GLU A 85 -8.22 -17.74 -3.04
C GLU A 85 -6.71 -17.98 -3.12
N ARG A 86 -5.96 -16.88 -3.11
CA ARG A 86 -4.51 -16.79 -3.17
C ARG A 86 -4.06 -15.72 -2.19
N SER A 87 -2.76 -15.70 -1.94
CA SER A 87 -2.14 -14.83 -0.96
C SER A 87 -0.76 -14.41 -1.42
N CYS A 88 -0.34 -13.23 -0.96
CA CYS A 88 0.97 -12.68 -1.21
C CYS A 88 1.44 -11.91 0.04
N TYR A 89 2.68 -12.10 0.42
CA TYR A 89 3.36 -11.26 1.42
C TYR A 89 4.20 -10.21 0.73
N PHE A 90 3.97 -8.96 1.10
CA PHE A 90 4.85 -7.86 0.76
C PHE A 90 5.73 -7.52 1.97
N PHE A 91 7.03 -7.54 1.77
CA PHE A 91 8.02 -7.06 2.73
C PHE A 91 8.32 -5.62 2.40
N TRP A 92 7.59 -4.70 3.02
CA TRP A 92 7.83 -3.29 2.82
C TRP A 92 8.99 -2.83 3.69
N GLN A 93 9.96 -2.17 3.07
CA GLN A 93 11.17 -1.72 3.70
C GLN A 93 11.31 -0.19 3.59
N GLY A 94 11.35 0.47 4.74
CA GLY A 94 11.66 1.89 4.83
C GLY A 94 13.07 2.21 4.34
N ARG A 95 13.26 3.42 3.78
CA ARG A 95 14.55 3.88 3.23
C ARG A 95 15.65 4.00 4.29
N ALA A 96 15.26 4.20 5.55
CA ALA A 96 16.14 4.34 6.70
C ALA A 96 16.08 3.12 7.63
N SER A 97 15.47 2.01 7.20
CA SER A 97 15.33 0.83 8.03
C SER A 97 16.67 0.13 8.28
N SER A 98 16.85 -0.44 9.47
CA SER A 98 18.07 -1.19 9.81
C SER A 98 18.20 -2.45 8.93
N THR A 99 19.43 -2.93 8.76
CA THR A 99 19.70 -4.23 8.14
C THR A 99 19.12 -5.39 8.95
N GLY A 100 19.04 -5.25 10.28
CA GLY A 100 18.45 -6.23 11.20
C GLY A 100 16.96 -6.48 10.91
N GLY A 101 16.19 -5.41 10.66
CA GLY A 101 14.77 -5.53 10.31
C GLY A 101 14.51 -6.34 9.03
N ARG A 102 15.47 -6.42 8.09
CA ARG A 102 15.33 -7.21 6.86
C ARG A 102 15.46 -8.72 7.13
N ALA A 103 16.43 -9.09 7.97
CA ALA A 103 16.63 -10.49 8.36
C ALA A 103 15.46 -10.98 9.24
N ALA A 104 15.00 -10.14 10.15
CA ALA A 104 13.83 -10.43 10.98
C ALA A 104 12.56 -10.63 10.13
N ALA A 105 12.32 -9.78 9.12
CA ALA A 105 11.14 -9.92 8.27
C ALA A 105 11.13 -11.23 7.47
N ALA A 106 12.29 -11.73 7.03
CA ALA A 106 12.40 -13.04 6.40
C ALA A 106 12.02 -14.17 7.36
N LEU A 107 12.48 -14.11 8.63
CA LEU A 107 12.14 -15.09 9.68
C LEU A 107 10.64 -15.10 10.01
N VAL A 108 10.02 -13.92 10.08
CA VAL A 108 8.57 -13.79 10.33
C VAL A 108 7.76 -14.58 9.30
N THR A 109 8.20 -14.64 8.05
CA THR A 109 7.50 -15.45 7.02
C THR A 109 7.58 -16.94 7.26
N VAL A 110 8.72 -17.42 7.78
CA VAL A 110 8.92 -18.82 8.15
C VAL A 110 8.02 -19.16 9.35
N GLU A 111 7.97 -18.28 10.34
CA GLU A 111 7.10 -18.43 11.53
C GLU A 111 5.61 -18.34 11.20
N LEU A 112 5.22 -17.48 10.25
CA LEU A 112 3.84 -17.37 9.74
C LEU A 112 3.43 -18.58 8.87
N GLY A 113 4.36 -19.51 8.60
CA GLY A 113 4.05 -20.92 8.36
C GLY A 113 3.60 -21.29 6.95
N LYS A 114 4.04 -20.56 5.90
CA LYS A 114 3.62 -20.90 4.53
C LYS A 114 4.69 -20.63 3.47
N GLU A 115 5.60 -21.59 3.30
CA GLU A 115 6.65 -21.58 2.25
C GLU A 115 6.09 -21.52 0.80
N SER A 116 4.81 -21.86 0.59
CA SER A 116 4.19 -21.90 -0.74
C SER A 116 3.56 -20.59 -1.20
N GLU A 117 3.47 -19.55 -0.36
CA GLU A 117 2.82 -18.29 -0.72
C GLU A 117 3.81 -17.31 -1.39
N ALA A 118 3.34 -16.51 -2.34
CA ALA A 118 4.20 -15.57 -3.05
C ALA A 118 4.78 -14.50 -2.12
N GLN A 119 6.06 -14.20 -2.27
CA GLN A 119 6.80 -13.24 -1.43
C GLN A 119 7.43 -12.16 -2.30
N VAL A 120 7.20 -10.89 -1.96
CA VAL A 120 7.69 -9.75 -2.74
C VAL A 120 8.33 -8.72 -1.83
N LEU A 121 9.60 -8.38 -2.10
CA LEU A 121 10.27 -7.26 -1.45
C LEU A 121 9.82 -5.94 -2.08
N VAL A 122 9.41 -4.99 -1.24
CA VAL A 122 8.95 -3.66 -1.64
C VAL A 122 9.79 -2.60 -0.92
N SER A 123 10.63 -1.88 -1.66
CA SER A 123 11.39 -0.77 -1.07
C SER A 123 10.58 0.53 -1.11
N GLN A 124 10.75 1.37 -0.08
CA GLN A 124 10.12 2.70 -0.03
C GLN A 124 10.39 3.50 -1.31
N GLY A 125 9.33 4.03 -1.90
CA GLY A 125 9.35 4.81 -3.14
C GLY A 125 9.39 3.96 -4.43
N LYS A 126 9.42 2.64 -4.32
CA LYS A 126 9.33 1.65 -5.42
C LYS A 126 8.15 0.70 -5.23
N GLU A 127 7.10 1.17 -4.57
CA GLU A 127 5.88 0.41 -4.32
C GLU A 127 5.17 0.07 -5.65
N PRO A 128 4.83 -1.20 -5.91
CA PRO A 128 4.05 -1.56 -7.09
C PRO A 128 2.59 -1.10 -6.93
N PRO A 129 1.87 -0.83 -8.03
CA PRO A 129 0.47 -0.40 -7.98
C PRO A 129 -0.45 -1.34 -7.17
N CYS A 130 -0.25 -2.66 -7.30
CA CYS A 130 -1.01 -3.66 -6.55
C CYS A 130 -0.81 -3.62 -5.03
N PHE A 131 0.30 -3.04 -4.55
CA PHE A 131 0.55 -2.79 -3.14
C PHE A 131 -0.12 -1.47 -2.70
N LEU A 132 0.05 -0.40 -3.46
CA LEU A 132 -0.51 0.94 -3.11
C LEU A 132 -2.04 0.91 -2.96
N GLN A 133 -2.73 0.21 -3.86
CA GLN A 133 -4.20 0.05 -3.81
C GLN A 133 -4.72 -0.62 -2.54
N LEU A 134 -3.89 -1.40 -1.83
CA LEU A 134 -4.30 -2.07 -0.59
C LEU A 134 -4.69 -1.05 0.49
N PHE A 135 -4.16 0.17 0.37
CA PHE A 135 -4.45 1.28 1.26
C PHE A 135 -5.45 2.28 0.67
N ARG A 136 -5.96 2.06 -0.55
CA ARG A 136 -6.98 2.89 -1.21
C ARG A 136 -6.64 4.39 -1.23
N GLY A 137 -5.38 4.72 -1.48
CA GLY A 137 -4.88 6.10 -1.47
C GLY A 137 -4.59 6.68 -0.08
N ALA A 138 -4.72 5.89 0.99
CA ALA A 138 -4.48 6.28 2.38
C ALA A 138 -3.12 5.80 2.92
N MET A 139 -2.15 5.51 2.05
CA MET A 139 -0.81 5.16 2.49
C MET A 139 -0.06 6.41 2.95
N VAL A 140 0.47 6.39 4.16
CA VAL A 140 1.27 7.45 4.77
C VAL A 140 2.59 6.84 5.23
N VAL A 141 3.70 7.48 4.88
CA VAL A 141 5.03 7.13 5.36
C VAL A 141 5.56 8.28 6.19
N HIS A 142 5.65 8.05 7.50
CA HIS A 142 6.18 8.99 8.46
C HIS A 142 7.70 8.96 8.52
N ALA A 143 8.28 10.06 8.95
CA ALA A 143 9.71 10.15 9.23
C ALA A 143 10.06 9.48 10.56
N GLY A 144 11.25 8.87 10.64
CA GLY A 144 11.72 8.17 11.84
C GLY A 144 11.07 6.79 12.08
N HIS A 145 11.04 6.37 13.35
CA HIS A 145 10.51 5.08 13.82
C HIS A 145 9.10 5.21 14.40
N ARG A 146 8.29 4.17 14.26
CA ARG A 146 6.94 4.06 14.82
C ARG A 146 6.92 4.12 16.34
N GLU A 147 7.91 3.51 16.96
CA GLU A 147 8.04 3.41 18.43
C GLU A 147 8.92 4.52 19.01
N ALA A 148 9.23 5.56 18.23
CA ALA A 148 10.02 6.68 18.73
C ALA A 148 9.30 7.38 19.89
N LEU A 149 10.00 7.54 21.02
CA LEU A 149 9.52 8.28 22.20
C LEU A 149 9.32 9.79 21.95
N ARG A 150 9.80 10.30 20.81
CA ARG A 150 9.68 11.71 20.48
C ARG A 150 8.28 11.98 19.96
N SER A 151 7.57 12.87 20.65
CA SER A 151 6.34 13.44 20.12
C SER A 151 6.65 14.12 18.78
N PRO A 152 5.89 13.81 17.73
CA PRO A 152 6.03 14.53 16.46
C PRO A 152 5.81 16.02 16.68
N GLY A 153 6.42 16.84 15.82
CA GLY A 153 6.18 18.28 15.85
C GLY A 153 4.70 18.63 15.64
N PRO A 154 4.27 19.85 16.03
CA PRO A 154 2.86 20.28 15.96
C PRO A 154 2.31 20.34 14.53
N TRP A 155 3.21 20.39 13.54
CA TRP A 155 2.93 20.41 12.12
C TRP A 155 3.77 19.36 11.41
N ARG A 156 3.12 18.60 10.54
CA ARG A 156 3.77 17.65 9.64
C ARG A 156 3.43 17.99 8.20
N LEU A 157 4.43 17.92 7.34
CA LEU A 157 4.28 18.20 5.92
C LEU A 157 4.46 16.91 5.14
N TYR A 158 3.51 16.60 4.26
CA TYR A 158 3.51 15.40 3.45
C TYR A 158 3.55 15.75 1.97
N LEU A 159 4.47 15.13 1.24
CA LEU A 159 4.50 15.14 -0.22
C LEU A 159 3.55 14.05 -0.74
N VAL A 160 2.57 14.44 -1.55
CA VAL A 160 1.63 13.49 -2.17
C VAL A 160 2.23 12.95 -3.47
N ARG A 161 2.21 11.63 -3.62
CA ARG A 161 2.59 10.87 -4.82
C ARG A 161 1.47 9.92 -5.21
N GLY A 162 1.47 9.49 -6.46
CA GLY A 162 0.53 8.50 -7.00
C GLY A 162 0.15 8.83 -8.43
N GLU A 163 -0.12 7.79 -9.22
CA GLU A 163 -0.60 7.93 -10.61
C GLU A 163 -2.13 7.97 -10.65
N LEU A 164 -2.79 7.18 -9.79
CA LEU A 164 -4.24 7.10 -9.64
C LEU A 164 -4.65 7.45 -8.21
N ALA A 165 -5.90 7.87 -8.03
CA ALA A 165 -6.44 8.27 -6.72
C ALA A 165 -6.28 7.18 -5.64
N GLU A 166 -6.57 5.93 -6.01
CA GLU A 166 -6.43 4.74 -5.15
C GLU A 166 -4.96 4.35 -4.85
N GLU A 167 -4.02 4.95 -5.56
CA GLU A 167 -2.58 4.67 -5.46
C GLU A 167 -1.82 5.84 -4.79
N GLY A 168 -2.58 6.72 -4.14
CA GLY A 168 -2.04 7.82 -3.36
C GLY A 168 -1.14 7.36 -2.21
N ALA A 169 0.03 7.98 -2.10
CA ALA A 169 0.95 7.83 -0.98
C ALA A 169 1.42 9.20 -0.51
N LEU A 170 1.39 9.43 0.80
CA LEU A 170 1.84 10.63 1.48
C LEU A 170 3.20 10.37 2.14
N LEU A 171 4.23 11.10 1.74
CA LEU A 171 5.58 10.95 2.31
C LEU A 171 5.91 12.14 3.20
N GLU A 172 6.20 11.90 4.48
CA GLU A 172 6.62 12.95 5.38
C GLU A 172 7.94 13.57 4.91
N VAL A 173 7.96 14.90 4.86
CA VAL A 173 9.11 15.72 4.50
C VAL A 173 9.32 16.78 5.57
N GLY A 174 10.52 17.38 5.60
CA GLY A 174 10.80 18.47 6.53
C GLY A 174 9.76 19.59 6.40
N CYS A 175 9.18 20.02 7.51
CA CYS A 175 8.17 21.08 7.55
C CYS A 175 8.82 22.46 7.33
N ALA A 176 9.26 22.72 6.09
CA ALA A 176 9.96 23.94 5.68
C ALA A 176 9.60 24.31 4.23
N CYS A 177 9.69 25.59 3.89
CA CYS A 177 9.43 26.09 2.54
C CYS A 177 10.32 25.45 1.47
N ALA A 178 11.54 25.01 1.83
CA ALA A 178 12.47 24.31 0.95
C ALA A 178 11.94 22.94 0.45
N SER A 179 10.94 22.38 1.12
CA SER A 179 10.27 21.13 0.74
C SER A 179 9.20 21.34 -0.34
N LEU A 180 8.73 22.57 -0.56
CA LEU A 180 7.74 22.88 -1.59
C LEU A 180 8.32 22.61 -2.99
N ARG A 181 7.45 22.16 -3.89
CA ARG A 181 7.82 21.80 -5.27
C ARG A 181 6.77 22.33 -6.24
N SER A 182 7.18 23.10 -7.23
CA SER A 182 6.24 23.74 -8.18
C SER A 182 5.36 22.75 -8.95
N ARG A 183 5.75 21.48 -9.07
CA ARG A 183 4.99 20.43 -9.78
C ARG A 183 4.28 19.42 -8.87
N ALA A 184 4.38 19.56 -7.54
CA ALA A 184 3.78 18.61 -6.61
C ALA A 184 2.63 19.21 -5.81
N SER A 185 1.85 18.34 -5.17
CA SER A 185 0.92 18.72 -4.12
C SER A 185 1.49 18.28 -2.77
N LEU A 186 1.32 19.11 -1.75
CA LEU A 186 1.74 18.80 -0.38
C LEU A 186 0.60 19.04 0.60
N ALA A 187 0.47 18.17 1.59
CA ALA A 187 -0.52 18.29 2.67
C ALA A 187 0.19 18.68 3.97
N LEU A 188 -0.20 19.81 4.56
CA LEU A 188 0.27 20.27 5.85
C LEU A 188 -0.79 19.92 6.90
N VAL A 189 -0.44 19.09 7.86
CA VAL A 189 -1.35 18.53 8.86
C VAL A 189 -0.92 18.94 10.26
N SER A 190 -1.86 19.39 11.08
CA SER A 190 -1.68 19.59 12.52
C SER A 190 -2.75 18.81 13.28
N ALA A 191 -2.33 17.74 13.95
CA ALA A 191 -3.20 16.93 14.78
C ALA A 191 -3.71 17.72 15.98
N GLU A 192 -2.84 18.50 16.64
CA GLU A 192 -3.20 19.33 17.80
C GLU A 192 -4.31 20.34 17.51
N ARG A 193 -4.32 20.87 16.28
CA ARG A 193 -5.27 21.92 15.86
C ARG A 193 -6.43 21.38 15.03
N GLY A 194 -6.43 20.09 14.70
CA GLY A 194 -7.39 19.47 13.78
C GLY A 194 -7.43 20.16 12.42
N ARG A 195 -6.28 20.59 11.88
CA ARG A 195 -6.20 21.35 10.62
C ARG A 195 -5.41 20.59 9.56
N LEU A 196 -5.97 20.54 8.36
CA LEU A 196 -5.32 20.08 7.15
C LEU A 196 -5.34 21.20 6.11
N VAL A 197 -4.18 21.51 5.54
CA VAL A 197 -4.03 22.48 4.44
C VAL A 197 -3.40 21.77 3.26
N LEU A 198 -4.10 21.76 2.13
CA LEU A 198 -3.60 21.21 0.88
C LEU A 198 -2.99 22.32 0.03
N TRP A 199 -1.69 22.23 -0.22
CA TRP A 199 -0.95 23.14 -1.10
C TRP A 199 -0.71 22.49 -2.46
N HIS A 200 -0.93 23.25 -3.53
CA HIS A 200 -0.64 22.84 -4.89
C HIS A 200 0.45 23.71 -5.50
N GLY A 201 1.47 23.06 -6.07
CA GLY A 201 2.44 23.76 -6.89
C GLY A 201 1.79 24.38 -8.12
N SER A 202 2.32 25.53 -8.54
CA SER A 202 1.80 26.29 -9.69
C SER A 202 1.76 25.49 -11.00
N LYS A 203 2.58 24.46 -11.13
CA LYS A 203 2.69 23.54 -12.27
C LYS A 203 2.22 22.11 -11.94
N ALA A 204 1.52 21.91 -10.82
CA ALA A 204 0.97 20.61 -10.47
C ALA A 204 -0.15 20.23 -11.46
N LEU A 205 -0.02 19.05 -12.08
CA LEU A 205 -0.97 18.53 -13.06
C LEU A 205 -2.32 18.22 -12.40
N PRO A 206 -3.44 18.25 -13.17
CA PRO A 206 -4.76 17.90 -12.64
C PRO A 206 -4.81 16.51 -11.97
N SER A 207 -4.12 15.52 -12.53
CA SER A 207 -4.02 14.18 -11.95
C SER A 207 -3.39 14.20 -10.56
N VAL A 208 -2.27 14.89 -10.40
CA VAL A 208 -1.56 15.04 -9.11
C VAL A 208 -2.43 15.77 -8.07
N ARG A 209 -3.25 16.73 -8.50
CA ARG A 209 -4.21 17.42 -7.61
C ARG A 209 -5.34 16.49 -7.18
N ALA A 210 -5.87 15.68 -8.09
CA ALA A 210 -6.93 14.71 -7.80
C ALA A 210 -6.48 13.62 -6.83
N VAL A 211 -5.26 13.08 -7.02
CA VAL A 211 -4.64 12.15 -6.06
C VAL A 211 -4.50 12.80 -4.69
N ALA A 212 -4.00 14.04 -4.65
CA ALA A 212 -3.82 14.75 -3.39
C ALA A 212 -5.12 15.04 -2.65
N HIS A 213 -6.19 15.36 -3.39
CA HIS A 213 -7.52 15.55 -2.81
C HIS A 213 -8.03 14.25 -2.15
N THR A 214 -7.97 13.14 -2.88
CA THR A 214 -8.42 11.83 -2.37
C THR A 214 -7.60 11.40 -1.15
N ALA A 215 -6.28 11.53 -1.24
CA ALA A 215 -5.36 11.27 -0.14
C ALA A 215 -5.69 12.10 1.13
N CYS A 216 -6.05 13.38 0.96
CA CYS A 216 -6.44 14.24 2.09
C CYS A 216 -7.81 13.88 2.66
N GLN A 217 -8.78 13.46 1.85
CA GLN A 217 -10.09 13.01 2.33
C GLN A 217 -9.95 11.82 3.28
N TRP A 218 -9.10 10.85 2.92
CA TRP A 218 -8.81 9.71 3.79
C TRP A 218 -8.13 10.07 5.11
N LEU A 219 -7.36 11.16 5.14
CA LEU A 219 -6.77 11.67 6.37
C LEU A 219 -7.79 12.38 7.27
N THR A 220 -8.90 12.88 6.72
CA THR A 220 -9.95 13.58 7.48
C THR A 220 -11.10 12.67 7.91
N GLU A 221 -11.34 11.57 7.21
CA GLU A 221 -12.45 10.62 7.48
C GLU A 221 -12.12 9.59 8.59
N ARG A 222 -10.94 9.69 9.21
CA ARG A 222 -10.48 8.84 10.32
C ARG A 222 -10.36 9.64 11.61
#